data_AF-A0A7X9HT43-F1
#
_entry.id   AF-A0A7X9HT43-F1
#
_cell.length_a   1.000
_cell.length_b   1.000
_cell.length_c   1.000
_cell.angle_alpha   90.00
_cell.angle_beta   90.00
_cell.angle_gamma   90.00
#
_symmetry.space_group_name_H-M   'P 1'
#
loop_
_entity.id
_entity.type
_entity.pdbx_description
1 polymer ?
#
loop_
_entity_poly.entity_id
_entity_poly.type
_entity_poly.pdbx_seq_one_letter_code
_entity_poly.pdbx_strand_id
1 'polypeptide(L)'
;KIEDDDLPFDADGNAKLQNKIKNLKILPQRGNLTSSYEQKINGRWFTLNENRMNISRMRLIFNGDEGVWEYENATGHHELKFGIGKIVEGPFPERHYYGERIRKPSGRCYNSLSSAAWVEEHKLNMLVYITDLYLGTLKATFAFKGNEISIFMTKVAEWFLDEYAGFAGGILTEG
;
A
#
# COMPACT_ATOMS: atom_id res chain seq x y z
N LYS A 1 -34.38 -31.09 -34.13
CA LYS A 1 -33.33 -30.43 -34.94
C LYS A 1 -32.87 -29.25 -34.10
N ILE A 2 -31.67 -29.30 -33.54
CA ILE A 2 -31.11 -28.16 -32.79
C ILE A 2 -30.59 -27.22 -33.89
N GLU A 3 -31.09 -25.99 -33.94
CA GLU A 3 -30.60 -24.96 -34.86
C GLU A 3 -29.23 -24.49 -34.38
N ASP A 4 -28.29 -24.39 -35.32
CA ASP A 4 -26.86 -24.07 -35.13
C ASP A 4 -26.60 -22.59 -35.49
N ASP A 5 -27.63 -21.75 -35.33
CA ASP A 5 -27.56 -20.33 -35.66
C ASP A 5 -27.01 -19.54 -34.47
N ASP A 6 -26.16 -18.55 -34.77
CA ASP A 6 -25.59 -17.65 -33.77
C ASP A 6 -26.70 -16.97 -32.97
N LEU A 7 -26.54 -16.96 -31.63
CA LEU A 7 -27.47 -16.27 -30.75
C LEU A 7 -27.58 -14.79 -31.13
N PRO A 8 -28.79 -14.22 -31.17
CA PRO A 8 -28.98 -12.82 -31.51
C PRO A 8 -28.26 -11.91 -30.50
N PHE A 9 -27.64 -10.85 -31.01
CA PHE A 9 -26.90 -9.90 -30.20
C PHE A 9 -27.81 -9.17 -29.19
N ASP A 10 -27.55 -9.38 -27.90
CA ASP A 10 -28.24 -8.69 -26.81
C ASP A 10 -27.61 -7.32 -26.54
N ALA A 11 -28.14 -6.29 -27.21
CA ALA A 11 -27.68 -4.91 -27.07
C ALA A 11 -27.85 -4.36 -25.64
N ASP A 12 -28.96 -4.70 -24.97
CA ASP A 12 -29.25 -4.25 -23.61
C ASP A 12 -28.34 -4.93 -22.58
N GLY A 13 -28.10 -6.22 -22.74
CA GLY A 13 -27.13 -6.99 -21.95
C GLY A 13 -25.72 -6.43 -22.10
N ASN A 14 -25.29 -6.14 -23.34
CA ASN A 14 -24.00 -5.52 -23.58
C ASN A 14 -23.90 -4.12 -22.95
N ALA A 15 -24.93 -3.28 -23.05
CA ALA A 15 -24.93 -1.95 -22.42
C ALA A 15 -24.81 -2.03 -20.89
N LYS A 16 -25.53 -2.96 -20.25
CA LYS A 16 -25.42 -3.23 -18.81
C LYS A 16 -24.03 -3.72 -18.42
N LEU A 17 -23.45 -4.62 -19.21
CA LEU A 17 -22.08 -5.11 -19.00
C LEU A 17 -21.06 -3.98 -19.10
N GLN A 18 -21.13 -3.16 -20.15
CA GLN A 18 -20.24 -2.01 -20.34
C GLN A 18 -20.36 -1.00 -19.19
N ASN A 19 -21.57 -0.74 -18.71
CA ASN A 19 -21.78 0.11 -17.55
C ASN A 19 -21.17 -0.49 -16.27
N LYS A 20 -21.32 -1.80 -16.07
CA LYS A 20 -20.70 -2.51 -14.92
C LYS A 20 -19.18 -2.42 -14.98
N ILE A 21 -18.58 -2.67 -16.15
CA ILE A 21 -17.12 -2.59 -16.36
C ILE A 21 -16.60 -1.18 -16.05
N LYS A 22 -17.28 -0.14 -16.54
CA LYS A 22 -16.90 1.26 -16.29
C LYS A 22 -16.89 1.66 -14.81
N ASN A 23 -17.71 1.00 -13.99
CA ASN A 23 -17.86 1.32 -12.58
C ASN A 23 -17.08 0.38 -11.64
N LEU A 24 -16.46 -0.67 -12.17
CA LEU A 24 -15.59 -1.54 -11.37
C LEU A 24 -14.34 -0.75 -10.96
N LYS A 25 -14.22 -0.54 -9.65
CA LYS A 25 -13.06 0.12 -9.04
C LYS A 25 -12.62 -0.70 -7.85
N ILE A 26 -11.30 -0.75 -7.67
CA ILE A 26 -10.73 -1.28 -6.43
C ILE A 26 -11.02 -0.25 -5.35
N LEU A 27 -11.67 -0.69 -4.28
CA LEU A 27 -12.06 0.19 -3.20
C LEU A 27 -10.81 0.56 -2.38
N PRO A 28 -10.57 1.86 -2.13
CA PRO A 28 -9.48 2.29 -1.28
C PRO A 28 -9.72 1.88 0.18
N GLN A 29 -8.67 1.96 0.99
CA GLN A 29 -8.75 1.78 2.43
C GLN A 29 -9.83 2.70 3.03
N ARG A 30 -10.71 2.14 3.85
CA ARG A 30 -11.81 2.87 4.48
C ARG A 30 -11.34 3.62 5.73
N GLY A 31 -11.80 4.86 5.88
CA GLY A 31 -11.52 5.72 7.03
C GLY A 31 -11.76 7.19 6.66
N ASN A 32 -11.37 8.08 7.56
CA ASN A 32 -11.40 9.53 7.34
C ASN A 32 -10.29 9.95 6.37
N LEU A 33 -10.58 11.00 5.60
CA LEU A 33 -9.65 11.55 4.60
C LEU A 33 -8.59 12.48 5.20
N THR A 34 -8.83 12.95 6.42
CA THR A 34 -7.98 13.93 7.09
C THR A 34 -7.92 13.62 8.58
N SER A 35 -6.88 14.09 9.26
CA SER A 35 -6.74 14.07 10.71
C SER A 35 -6.00 15.32 11.19
N SER A 36 -6.26 15.78 12.42
CA SER A 36 -5.45 16.84 13.04
C SER A 36 -4.00 16.42 13.30
N TYR A 37 -3.70 15.12 13.26
CA TYR A 37 -2.33 14.60 13.37
C TYR A 37 -1.53 14.76 12.09
N GLU A 38 -2.17 14.86 10.93
CA GLU A 38 -1.50 14.94 9.63
C GLU A 38 -0.44 16.06 9.61
N GLN A 39 -0.85 17.29 9.97
CA GLN A 39 0.06 18.44 10.02
C GLN A 39 1.16 18.29 11.08
N LYS A 40 0.93 17.54 12.16
CA LYS A 40 1.89 17.35 13.25
C LYS A 40 3.04 16.43 12.83
N ILE A 41 2.77 15.47 11.95
CA ILE A 41 3.74 14.44 11.55
C ILE A 41 4.28 14.63 10.12
N ASN A 42 3.62 15.45 9.29
CA ASN A 42 3.98 15.61 7.88
C ASN A 42 5.45 15.97 7.69
N GLY A 43 6.17 15.14 6.93
CA GLY A 43 7.57 15.32 6.58
C GLY A 43 8.57 15.11 7.72
N ARG A 44 8.11 14.76 8.93
CA ARG A 44 8.97 14.59 10.10
C ARG A 44 9.51 13.17 10.20
N TRP A 45 10.80 13.07 10.52
CA TRP A 45 11.48 11.79 10.69
C TRP A 45 11.20 11.19 12.08
N PHE A 46 10.96 9.88 12.08
CA PHE A 46 10.92 9.05 13.27
C PHE A 46 12.07 8.06 13.22
N THR A 47 12.81 7.95 14.30
CA THR A 47 13.82 6.91 14.52
C THR A 47 13.14 5.75 15.23
N LEU A 48 13.24 4.55 14.66
CA LEU A 48 12.64 3.34 15.22
C LEU A 48 13.67 2.57 16.05
N ASN A 49 13.18 1.93 17.11
CA ASN A 49 13.95 0.95 17.86
C ASN A 49 14.25 -0.27 16.98
N GLU A 50 15.24 -1.07 17.37
CA GLU A 50 15.50 -2.36 16.71
C GLU A 50 14.21 -3.19 16.61
N ASN A 51 13.96 -3.70 15.40
CA ASN A 51 12.72 -4.40 15.08
C ASN A 51 12.99 -5.46 14.02
N ARG A 52 12.10 -6.46 13.93
CA ARG A 52 12.25 -7.59 12.99
C ARG A 52 12.20 -7.20 11.51
N MET A 53 11.59 -6.06 11.20
CA MET A 53 11.49 -5.51 9.85
C MET A 53 12.77 -4.76 9.44
N ASN A 54 13.71 -4.56 10.37
CA ASN A 54 14.95 -3.80 10.19
C ASN A 54 14.72 -2.36 9.71
N ILE A 55 13.55 -1.77 9.96
CA ILE A 55 13.28 -0.38 9.59
C ILE A 55 13.95 0.52 10.62
N SER A 56 14.91 1.34 10.20
CA SER A 56 15.70 2.19 11.11
C SER A 56 15.05 3.55 11.33
N ARG A 57 14.47 4.12 10.26
CA ARG A 57 13.77 5.40 10.29
C ARG A 57 12.70 5.47 9.23
N MET A 58 11.70 6.33 9.45
CA MET A 58 10.66 6.61 8.46
C MET A 58 10.07 8.02 8.61
N ARG A 59 9.42 8.50 7.56
CA ARG A 59 8.53 9.67 7.59
C ARG A 59 7.34 9.46 6.67
N LEU A 60 6.27 10.20 6.94
CA LEU A 60 5.09 10.29 6.07
C LEU A 60 4.99 11.71 5.54
N ILE A 61 4.95 11.84 4.22
CA ILE A 61 4.79 13.12 3.54
C ILE A 61 3.38 13.16 2.97
N PHE A 62 2.59 14.17 3.29
CA PHE A 62 1.21 14.36 2.85
C PHE A 62 1.12 15.57 1.92
N ASN A 63 0.46 15.36 0.77
CA ASN A 63 0.25 16.35 -0.29
C ASN A 63 -1.21 16.26 -0.77
N GLY A 64 -2.15 16.82 0.00
CA GLY A 64 -3.57 16.75 -0.33
C GLY A 64 -4.13 15.34 -0.13
N ASP A 65 -4.67 14.74 -1.20
CA ASP A 65 -5.24 13.39 -1.19
C ASP A 65 -4.22 12.30 -1.57
N GLU A 66 -2.92 12.62 -1.60
CA GLU A 66 -1.82 11.69 -1.81
C GLU A 66 -0.74 11.87 -0.75
N GLY A 67 0.07 10.83 -0.58
CA GLY A 67 1.23 10.89 0.28
C GLY A 67 2.33 9.92 -0.14
N VAL A 68 3.48 10.07 0.51
CA VAL A 68 4.65 9.21 0.35
C VAL A 68 5.05 8.69 1.72
N TRP A 69 5.16 7.38 1.84
CA TRP A 69 5.81 6.74 2.97
C TRP A 69 7.25 6.49 2.59
N GLU A 70 8.15 7.18 3.26
CA GLU A 70 9.59 7.10 3.05
C GLU A 70 10.23 6.43 4.26
N TYR A 71 11.11 5.46 4.03
CA TYR A 71 11.75 4.70 5.11
C TYR A 71 13.07 4.10 4.66
N GLU A 72 13.88 3.71 5.65
CA GLU A 72 15.09 2.95 5.43
C GLU A 72 15.00 1.62 6.17
N ASN A 73 15.36 0.53 5.47
CA ASN A 73 15.47 -0.79 6.04
C ASN A 73 16.81 -1.45 5.63
N ALA A 74 16.96 -2.76 5.88
CA ALA A 74 18.15 -3.52 5.51
C ALA A 74 18.46 -3.55 3.99
N THR A 75 17.46 -3.31 3.12
CA THR A 75 17.63 -3.31 1.66
C THR A 75 17.89 -1.92 1.09
N GLY A 76 17.78 -0.87 1.90
CA GLY A 76 18.15 0.51 1.54
C GLY A 76 17.06 1.52 1.85
N HIS A 77 17.08 2.61 1.09
CA HIS A 77 16.09 3.69 1.14
C HIS A 77 14.94 3.41 0.18
N HIS A 78 13.72 3.67 0.65
CA HIS A 78 12.48 3.30 -0.01
C HIS A 78 11.44 4.40 0.04
N GLU A 79 10.67 4.51 -1.02
CA GLU A 79 9.53 5.41 -1.14
C GLU A 79 8.32 4.67 -1.71
N LEU A 80 7.22 4.69 -0.98
CA LEU A 80 5.94 4.16 -1.43
C LEU A 80 4.89 5.26 -1.49
N LYS A 81 4.37 5.53 -2.69
CA LYS A 81 3.25 6.46 -2.90
C LYS A 81 1.93 5.80 -2.48
N PHE A 82 1.04 6.58 -1.88
CA PHE A 82 -0.30 6.13 -1.50
C PHE A 82 -1.33 7.24 -1.68
N GLY A 83 -2.58 6.86 -1.96
CA GLY A 83 -3.72 7.79 -2.00
C GLY A 83 -4.53 7.77 -0.71
N ILE A 84 -5.11 8.89 -0.32
CA ILE A 84 -6.09 8.96 0.78
C ILE A 84 -7.49 9.08 0.18
N GLY A 85 -8.34 8.08 0.43
CA GLY A 85 -9.66 7.99 -0.21
C GLY A 85 -9.64 7.62 -1.70
N LYS A 86 -8.47 7.31 -2.26
CA LYS A 86 -8.27 6.81 -3.63
C LYS A 86 -7.14 5.79 -3.67
N ILE A 87 -7.10 5.02 -4.75
CA ILE A 87 -5.98 4.12 -5.06
C ILE A 87 -4.95 4.90 -5.86
N VAL A 88 -3.67 4.75 -5.49
CA VAL A 88 -2.53 5.22 -6.26
C VAL A 88 -1.79 4.01 -6.81
N GLU A 89 -1.63 3.99 -8.13
CA GLU A 89 -0.80 3.03 -8.85
C GLU A 89 0.67 3.45 -8.78
N GLY A 90 1.56 2.51 -8.51
CA GLY A 90 2.99 2.80 -8.47
C GLY A 90 3.89 1.59 -8.26
N PRO A 91 5.21 1.78 -8.42
CA PRO A 91 6.18 0.74 -8.13
C PRO A 91 6.23 0.48 -6.61
N PHE A 92 6.17 -0.78 -6.22
CA PHE A 92 6.50 -1.20 -4.86
C PHE A 92 8.02 -1.11 -4.66
N PRO A 93 8.51 -0.51 -3.56
CA PRO A 93 9.92 -0.19 -3.39
C PRO A 93 10.76 -1.41 -3.01
N GLU A 94 10.68 -2.50 -3.76
CA GLU A 94 11.60 -3.63 -3.61
C GLU A 94 11.99 -4.15 -4.99
N ARG A 95 13.30 -4.28 -5.22
CA ARG A 95 13.87 -4.75 -6.50
C ARG A 95 14.37 -6.18 -6.46
N HIS A 96 14.46 -6.74 -5.26
CA HIS A 96 15.07 -8.05 -5.02
C HIS A 96 14.06 -9.20 -5.17
N TYR A 97 12.77 -8.89 -5.39
CA TYR A 97 11.75 -9.91 -5.61
C TYR A 97 11.93 -10.66 -6.93
N TYR A 98 11.50 -11.93 -6.92
CA TYR A 98 11.76 -12.87 -8.00
C TYR A 98 11.02 -12.51 -9.30
N GLY A 99 11.66 -12.73 -10.44
CA GLY A 99 10.99 -12.60 -11.73
C GLY A 99 10.18 -13.84 -12.09
N GLU A 100 9.87 -13.98 -13.38
CA GLU A 100 9.19 -15.15 -13.96
C GLU A 100 9.90 -16.48 -13.68
N ARG A 101 11.21 -16.42 -13.39
CA ARG A 101 12.02 -17.57 -12.98
C ARG A 101 12.22 -17.56 -11.48
N ILE A 102 11.70 -18.58 -10.81
CA ILE A 102 11.87 -18.84 -9.37
C ILE A 102 13.35 -18.67 -8.98
N ARG A 103 13.58 -17.93 -7.88
CA ARG A 103 14.91 -17.62 -7.31
C ARG A 103 15.84 -16.75 -8.16
N LYS A 104 15.37 -16.16 -9.26
CA LYS A 104 16.13 -15.13 -9.99
C LYS A 104 15.50 -13.76 -9.70
N PRO A 105 16.19 -12.82 -9.02
CA PRO A 105 15.64 -11.48 -8.79
C PRO A 105 15.36 -10.81 -10.14
N SER A 106 14.20 -10.16 -10.25
CA SER A 106 13.80 -9.46 -11.46
C SER A 106 14.63 -8.17 -11.67
N GLY A 107 15.15 -7.59 -10.58
CA GLY A 107 15.80 -6.27 -10.58
C GLY A 107 14.81 -5.11 -10.77
N ARG A 108 13.51 -5.41 -10.90
CA ARG A 108 12.42 -4.49 -11.14
C ARG A 108 11.51 -4.41 -9.90
N CYS A 109 10.96 -3.23 -9.67
CA CYS A 109 9.87 -3.01 -8.73
C CYS A 109 8.56 -3.58 -9.26
N TYR A 110 7.85 -4.35 -8.45
CA TYR A 110 6.51 -4.83 -8.79
C TYR A 110 5.51 -3.68 -8.90
N ASN A 111 4.51 -3.87 -9.75
CA ASN A 111 3.33 -3.01 -9.78
C ASN A 111 2.51 -3.18 -8.49
N SER A 112 2.08 -2.05 -7.92
CA SER A 112 1.28 -2.01 -6.72
C SER A 112 0.18 -0.95 -6.76
N LEU A 113 -0.84 -1.18 -5.95
CA LEU A 113 -1.97 -0.31 -5.70
C LEU A 113 -2.00 0.03 -4.22
N SER A 114 -1.80 1.30 -3.90
CA SER A 114 -1.64 1.75 -2.51
C SER A 114 -2.71 2.76 -2.15
N SER A 115 -3.33 2.56 -1.00
CA SER A 115 -4.24 3.54 -0.39
C SER A 115 -4.06 3.58 1.10
N ALA A 116 -4.42 4.70 1.71
CA ALA A 116 -4.43 4.88 3.15
C ALA A 116 -5.69 5.62 3.59
N ALA A 117 -6.03 5.49 4.85
CA ALA A 117 -7.06 6.30 5.49
C ALA A 117 -6.82 6.37 7.00
N TRP A 118 -7.30 7.46 7.60
CA TRP A 118 -7.30 7.64 9.04
C TRP A 118 -8.44 6.82 9.64
N VAL A 119 -8.12 5.70 10.27
CA VAL A 119 -9.14 4.84 10.91
C VAL A 119 -9.53 5.33 12.29
N GLU A 120 -8.62 6.07 12.94
CA GLU A 120 -8.84 6.84 14.15
C GLU A 120 -8.03 8.14 14.04
N GLU A 121 -8.31 9.13 14.88
CA GLU A 121 -7.64 10.44 14.87
C GLU A 121 -6.11 10.33 14.87
N HIS A 122 -5.57 9.35 15.58
CA HIS A 122 -4.14 9.15 15.76
C HIS A 122 -3.63 7.88 15.08
N LYS A 123 -4.41 7.27 14.17
CA LYS A 123 -4.04 6.03 13.47
C LYS A 123 -4.31 6.10 11.97
N LEU A 124 -3.24 5.97 11.20
CA LEU A 124 -3.29 5.85 9.75
C LEU A 124 -3.13 4.38 9.37
N ASN A 125 -4.09 3.82 8.64
CA ASN A 125 -3.94 2.50 8.02
C ASN A 125 -3.64 2.66 6.54
N MET A 126 -2.63 1.92 6.08
CA MET A 126 -2.27 1.78 4.68
C MET A 126 -2.54 0.34 4.23
N LEU A 127 -3.09 0.23 3.03
CA LEU A 127 -3.39 -1.01 2.33
C LEU A 127 -2.70 -0.97 0.98
N VAL A 128 -1.87 -1.98 0.72
CA VAL A 128 -1.09 -2.12 -0.50
C VAL A 128 -1.42 -3.46 -1.12
N TYR A 129 -1.87 -3.45 -2.36
CA TYR A 129 -2.00 -4.65 -3.18
C TYR A 129 -0.84 -4.71 -4.16
N ILE A 130 -0.17 -5.85 -4.19
CA ILE A 130 0.84 -6.17 -5.20
C ILE A 130 0.12 -6.91 -6.32
N THR A 131 0.20 -6.38 -7.53
CA THR A 131 -0.61 -6.80 -8.68
C THR A 131 0.25 -7.13 -9.91
N ASP A 132 1.46 -7.62 -9.67
CA ASP A 132 2.42 -7.99 -10.72
C ASP A 132 2.57 -9.53 -10.79
N LEU A 133 3.75 -10.03 -11.18
CA LEU A 133 4.09 -11.46 -11.27
C LEU A 133 3.64 -12.30 -10.07
N TYR A 134 3.68 -11.74 -8.86
CA TYR A 134 3.16 -12.35 -7.64
C TYR A 134 2.14 -11.43 -7.00
N LEU A 135 1.05 -12.04 -6.49
CA LEU A 135 -0.01 -11.32 -5.80
C LEU A 135 0.22 -11.34 -4.30
N GLY A 136 0.00 -10.20 -3.66
CA GLY A 136 0.15 -10.06 -2.22
C GLY A 136 -0.61 -8.87 -1.68
N THR A 137 -0.91 -8.92 -0.40
CA THR A 137 -1.50 -7.79 0.32
C THR A 137 -0.62 -7.44 1.51
N LEU A 138 -0.28 -6.16 1.64
CA LEU A 138 0.35 -5.60 2.83
C LEU A 138 -0.63 -4.64 3.50
N LYS A 139 -0.77 -4.78 4.82
CA LYS A 139 -1.45 -3.82 5.68
C LYS A 139 -0.46 -3.25 6.67
N ALA A 140 -0.28 -1.94 6.65
CA ALA A 140 0.54 -1.22 7.61
C ALA A 140 -0.32 -0.26 8.43
N THR A 141 -0.20 -0.30 9.75
CA THR A 141 -0.89 0.58 10.69
C THR A 141 0.15 1.44 11.39
N PHE A 142 0.00 2.76 11.29
CA PHE A 142 0.84 3.75 11.95
C PHE A 142 0.00 4.45 13.02
N ALA A 143 0.38 4.29 14.28
CA ALA A 143 -0.27 4.91 15.43
C ALA A 143 0.67 5.95 16.06
N PHE A 144 0.13 7.13 16.36
CA PHE A 144 0.89 8.27 16.85
C PHE A 144 0.45 8.67 18.26
N LYS A 145 1.39 9.01 19.13
CA LYS A 145 1.08 9.51 20.48
C LYS A 145 2.17 10.48 20.94
N GLY A 146 1.86 11.78 20.94
CA GLY A 146 2.87 12.80 21.23
C GLY A 146 4.01 12.70 20.22
N ASN A 147 5.23 12.44 20.71
CA ASN A 147 6.42 12.23 19.89
C ASN A 147 6.68 10.75 19.57
N GLU A 148 5.83 9.83 19.98
CA GLU A 148 6.01 8.39 19.74
C GLU A 148 5.25 7.93 18.51
N ILE A 149 5.80 6.94 17.82
CA ILE A 149 5.15 6.18 16.75
C ILE A 149 5.17 4.69 17.10
N SER A 150 4.09 4.00 16.75
CA SER A 150 4.03 2.55 16.69
C SER A 150 3.58 2.12 15.30
N ILE A 151 4.27 1.12 14.75
CA ILE A 151 4.03 0.58 13.44
C ILE A 151 3.72 -0.90 13.59
N PHE A 152 2.62 -1.34 13.01
CA PHE A 152 2.25 -2.74 12.94
C PHE A 152 1.94 -3.12 11.51
N MET A 153 2.64 -4.13 10.99
CA MET A 153 2.47 -4.58 9.62
C MET A 153 2.15 -6.07 9.57
N THR A 154 1.21 -6.41 8.68
CA THR A 154 0.84 -7.79 8.37
C THR A 154 0.79 -7.98 6.86
N LYS A 155 1.27 -9.13 6.41
CA LYS A 155 1.22 -9.53 5.00
C LYS A 155 0.30 -10.73 4.79
N VAL A 156 -0.26 -10.82 3.59
CA VAL A 156 -0.83 -12.04 3.02
C VAL A 156 -0.16 -12.24 1.67
N ALA A 157 0.91 -13.04 1.67
CA ALA A 157 1.73 -13.36 0.51
C ALA A 157 2.54 -14.64 0.81
N GLU A 158 2.66 -15.52 -0.18
CA GLU A 158 3.29 -16.83 0.02
C GLU A 158 4.80 -16.75 0.26
N TRP A 159 5.54 -15.99 -0.58
CA TRP A 159 7.01 -16.06 -0.64
C TRP A 159 7.72 -14.70 -0.64
N PHE A 160 7.03 -13.60 -0.30
CA PHE A 160 7.61 -12.25 -0.29
C PHE A 160 6.94 -11.34 0.75
N LEU A 161 7.43 -10.10 0.90
CA LEU A 161 7.06 -9.12 1.94
C LEU A 161 7.48 -9.49 3.37
N ASP A 162 8.45 -10.39 3.56
CA ASP A 162 8.85 -10.84 4.90
C ASP A 162 9.43 -9.69 5.74
N GLU A 163 10.08 -8.73 5.09
CA GLU A 163 10.56 -7.48 5.68
C GLU A 163 9.43 -6.50 6.07
N TYR A 164 8.18 -6.78 5.72
CA TYR A 164 7.00 -5.97 6.05
C TYR A 164 6.01 -6.71 6.98
N ALA A 165 6.51 -7.61 7.83
CA ALA A 165 5.71 -8.34 8.81
C ALA A 165 6.29 -8.17 10.22
N GLY A 166 5.58 -7.45 11.08
CA GLY A 166 6.02 -7.27 12.47
C GLY A 166 5.52 -6.00 13.13
N PHE A 167 6.17 -5.68 14.25
CA PHE A 167 5.92 -4.48 15.04
C PHE A 167 7.20 -3.68 15.23
N ALA A 168 7.10 -2.36 15.20
CA ALA A 168 8.17 -1.45 15.54
C ALA A 168 7.62 -0.26 16.35
N GLY A 169 8.36 0.18 17.35
CA GLY A 169 8.11 1.42 18.08
C GLY A 169 9.24 2.40 17.82
N GLY A 170 8.97 3.69 17.89
CA GLY A 170 9.98 4.72 17.70
C GLY A 170 9.56 6.07 18.23
N ILE A 171 10.45 7.04 18.06
CA ILE A 171 10.27 8.42 18.50
C ILE A 171 10.62 9.39 17.39
N LEU A 172 9.99 10.56 17.43
CA LEU A 172 10.30 11.68 16.56
C LEU A 172 11.78 12.07 16.74
N THR A 173 12.52 12.14 15.64
CA THR A 173 13.90 12.62 15.67
C THR A 173 13.88 14.12 15.96
N GLU A 174 14.46 14.54 17.09
CA GLU A 174 14.72 15.95 17.35
C GLU A 174 15.81 16.43 16.38
N GLY A 175 15.52 17.51 15.65
CA GLY A 175 16.47 18.15 14.73
C GLY A 175 17.39 19.11 15.45
#